data_AF-A0ABD0P1R3-F1
#
_entry.id   AF-A0ABD0P1R3-F1
#
_cell.length_a   1.000
_cell.length_b   1.000
_cell.length_c   1.000
_cell.angle_alpha   90.00
_cell.angle_beta   90.00
_cell.angle_gamma   90.00
#
_symmetry.space_group_name_H-M   'P 1'
#
loop_
_entity.id
_entity.type
_entity.pdbx_description
1 polymer ?
#
loop_
_entity_poly.entity_id
_entity_poly.type
_entity_poly.pdbx_seq_one_letter_code
_entity_poly.pdbx_strand_id
1 'polypeptide(L)' 'MLEPVCHQLFEFYRSGEPRLQRFTLQFLPELVWSYLSVTAGRDPHCSGCIEALLLGIYNL' A
#
# COMPACT_ATOMS: atom_id res chain seq x y z
N MET A 1 7.15 -8.42 -8.73
CA MET A 1 6.03 -9.23 -8.19
C MET A 1 5.15 -8.47 -7.19
N LEU A 2 5.61 -7.39 -6.54
CA LEU A 2 4.81 -6.64 -5.56
C LEU A 2 3.77 -5.68 -6.17
N GLU A 3 4.05 -5.10 -7.34
CA GLU A 3 3.13 -4.20 -8.08
C GLU A 3 1.68 -4.72 -8.24
N PRO A 4 1.41 -5.94 -8.73
CA PRO A 4 0.04 -6.41 -8.89
C PRO A 4 -0.69 -6.57 -7.55
N VAL A 5 0.05 -6.83 -6.45
CA VAL A 5 -0.53 -6.91 -5.11
C VAL A 5 -0.95 -5.53 -4.61
N CYS A 6 -0.06 -4.54 -4.73
CA CYS A 6 -0.38 -3.15 -4.39
C CYS A 6 -1.57 -2.63 -5.20
N HIS A 7 -1.61 -2.92 -6.50
CA HIS A 7 -2.74 -2.54 -7.35
C HIS A 7 -4.04 -3.22 -6.91
N GLN A 8 -4.03 -4.51 -6.60
CA GLN A 8 -5.22 -5.22 -6.14
C GLN A 8 -5.72 -4.70 -4.78
N LEU A 9 -4.82 -4.39 -3.85
CA LEU A 9 -5.16 -3.80 -2.56
C LEU A 9 -5.79 -2.41 -2.71
N PHE A 10 -5.31 -1.63 -3.67
CA PHE A 10 -5.90 -0.34 -4.02
C PHE A 10 -7.32 -0.51 -4.56
N GLU A 11 -7.54 -1.42 -5.50
CA GLU A 11 -8.86 -1.73 -6.05
C GLU A 11 -9.84 -2.22 -4.95
N PHE A 12 -9.37 -3.03 -4.01
CA PHE A 12 -10.15 -3.44 -2.84
C PHE A 12 -10.55 -2.26 -1.95
N TYR A 13 -9.64 -1.32 -1.69
CA TYR A 13 -9.96 -0.12 -0.92
C TYR A 13 -10.94 0.80 -1.66
N ARG A 14 -10.74 0.97 -2.97
CA ARG A 14 -11.57 1.80 -3.86
C ARG A 14 -12.98 1.24 -4.07
N SER A 15 -13.17 -0.08 -3.95
CA SER A 15 -14.45 -0.75 -4.20
C SER A 15 -15.63 -0.26 -3.35
N GLY A 16 -15.37 0.37 -2.20
CA GLY A 16 -16.39 0.81 -1.25
C GLY A 16 -17.01 -0.33 -0.43
N GLU A 17 -16.60 -1.59 -0.65
CA GLU A 17 -17.06 -2.74 0.13
C GLU A 17 -16.38 -2.76 1.50
N PRO A 18 -17.11 -2.64 2.62
CA PRO A 18 -16.52 -2.49 3.96
C PRO A 18 -15.62 -3.66 4.39
N ARG A 19 -15.82 -4.85 3.84
CA ARG A 19 -14.96 -6.02 4.11
C ARG A 19 -13.63 -5.92 3.39
N LEU A 20 -13.64 -5.47 2.13
CA LEU A 20 -12.45 -5.31 1.31
C LEU A 20 -11.61 -4.11 1.78
N GLN A 21 -12.25 -3.02 2.19
CA GLN A 21 -11.55 -1.90 2.81
C GLN A 21 -10.83 -2.33 4.09
N ARG A 22 -11.52 -3.01 5.02
CA ARG A 22 -10.90 -3.54 6.24
C ARG A 22 -9.77 -4.51 5.94
N PHE A 23 -9.93 -5.34 4.91
CA PHE A 23 -8.88 -6.25 4.43
C PHE A 23 -7.64 -5.49 3.91
N THR A 24 -7.79 -4.36 3.24
CA THR A 24 -6.64 -3.54 2.85
C THR A 24 -6.03 -2.82 4.07
N LEU A 25 -6.86 -2.26 4.95
CA LEU A 25 -6.41 -1.48 6.12
C LEU A 25 -5.65 -2.31 7.16
N GLN A 26 -5.90 -3.61 7.29
CA GLN A 26 -5.11 -4.47 8.21
C GLN A 26 -3.63 -4.58 7.80
N PHE A 27 -3.29 -4.35 6.53
CA PHE A 27 -1.89 -4.41 6.04
C PHE A 27 -1.19 -3.05 6.04
N LEU A 28 -1.92 -1.96 6.28
CA LEU A 28 -1.35 -0.60 6.32
C LEU A 28 -0.15 -0.48 7.27
N PRO A 29 -0.19 -1.00 8.52
CA PRO A 29 0.92 -0.85 9.45
C PRO A 29 2.22 -1.46 8.90
N GLU A 30 2.15 -2.69 8.39
CA GLU A 30 3.27 -3.37 7.74
C GLU A 30 3.76 -2.63 6.49
N LEU A 31 2.84 -2.12 5.65
CA LEU A 31 3.18 -1.37 4.44
C LEU A 31 3.90 -0.06 4.76
N VAL A 32 3.43 0.67 5.78
CA VAL A 32 4.06 1.91 6.25
C VAL A 32 5.43 1.62 6.86
N TRP A 33 5.55 0.58 7.68
CA TRP A 33 6.84 0.17 8.24
C TRP A 33 7.83 -0.22 7.14
N SER A 34 7.39 -0.99 6.15
CA SER A 34 8.21 -1.38 5.00
C SER A 34 8.63 -0.15 4.19
N TYR A 35 7.71 0.78 3.93
CA TYR A 35 8.03 2.04 3.25
C TYR A 35 9.08 2.84 4.01
N LEU A 36 8.85 3.13 5.30
CA LEU A 36 9.77 3.91 6.13
C LEU A 36 11.15 3.25 6.28
N SER A 37 11.19 1.92 6.43
CA SER A 37 12.44 1.17 6.55
C SER A 37 13.28 1.25 5.28
N VAL A 38 12.64 1.16 4.11
CA VAL A 38 13.30 1.28 2.80
C VAL A 38 13.76 2.71 2.57
N THR A 39 12.91 3.70 2.83
CA THR A 39 13.24 5.13 2.68
C THR A 39 14.41 5.51 3.58
N ALA A 40 14.45 5.02 4.82
CA ALA A 40 15.55 5.24 5.75
C ALA A 40 16.85 4.53 5.33
N GLY A 41 16.75 3.34 4.73
CA GLY A 41 17.87 2.54 4.25
C GLY A 41 18.54 3.06 2.96
N ARG A 42 17.96 4.09 2.31
CA ARG A 42 18.39 4.61 0.99
C ARG A 42 18.46 3.52 -0.09
N ASP A 43 17.64 2.48 0.00
CA ASP A 43 17.58 1.46 -1.04
C ASP A 43 16.52 1.88 -2.07
N PRO A 44 16.93 2.37 -3.26
CA PRO A 44 16.01 2.95 -4.24
C PRO A 44 15.21 1.88 -5.01
N HIS A 45 15.47 0.59 -4.76
CA HIS A 45 14.86 -0.49 -5.52
C HIS A 45 13.54 -1.02 -4.94
N CYS A 46 13.16 -0.63 -3.71
CA CYS A 46 11.87 -0.99 -3.14
C CYS A 46 10.81 0.12 -3.32
N SER A 47 10.12 0.02 -4.46
CA SER A 47 8.64 0.05 -4.49
C SER A 47 7.93 1.41 -4.43
N GLY A 48 8.01 2.18 -5.52
CA GLY A 48 7.05 3.27 -5.78
C GLY A 48 5.58 2.81 -5.82
N CYS A 49 5.31 1.50 -5.92
CA CYS A 49 3.95 0.96 -5.82
C CYS A 49 3.37 0.97 -4.39
N ILE A 50 4.19 0.83 -3.33
CA ILE A 50 3.72 1.05 -1.95
C ILE A 50 3.41 2.53 -1.75
N GLU A 51 4.29 3.42 -2.22
CA GLU A 51 4.06 4.86 -2.14
C GLU A 51 2.78 5.28 -2.88
N ALA A 52 2.57 4.79 -4.10
CA ALA A 52 1.35 5.03 -4.87
C ALA A 52 0.10 4.47 -4.18
N LEU A 53 0.18 3.29 -3.54
CA LEU A 53 -0.91 2.71 -2.77
C LEU A 53 -1.24 3.58 -1.54
N LEU A 54 -0.24 3.99 -0.77
CA LEU A 54 -0.42 4.83 0.42
C LEU A 54 -1.00 6.20 0.05
N LEU A 55 -0.47 6.83 -1.01
CA LEU A 55 -1.04 8.06 -1.58
C LEU A 55 -2.48 7.86 -2.04
N GLY A 56 -2.75 6.74 -2.72
CA GLY A 56 -4.09 6.41 -3.18
C GLY A 56 -5.09 6.27 -2.02
N ILE A 57 -4.72 5.56 -0.95
CA ILE A 57 -5.54 5.40 0.26
C ILE A 57 -5.74 6.74 0.98
N TYR A 58 -4.72 7.58 1.05
CA TYR A 58 -4.82 8.90 1.71
C TYR A 58 -5.76 9.86 0.98
N ASN A 59 -5.81 9.79 -0.36
CA ASN A 59 -6.60 10.71 -1.18
C ASN A 59 -8.06 10.26 -1.43
N LEU A 60 -8.38 8.98 -1.21
CA LEU A 60 -9.73 8.39 -1.36
C LEU A 60 -10.46 8.29 -0.02
#